data_AF-A0AA51YHY9-F1
#
_entry.id   AF-A0AA51YHY9-F1
#
_cell.length_a   1.000
_cell.length_b   1.000
_cell.length_c   1.000
_cell.angle_alpha   90.00
_cell.angle_beta   90.00
_cell.angle_gamma   90.00
#
_symmetry.space_group_name_H-M   'P 1'
#
loop_
_entity.id
_entity.type
_entity.pdbx_description
1 polymer ?
#
loop_
_entity_poly.entity_id
_entity_poly.type
_entity_poly.pdbx_seq_one_letter_code
_entity_poly.pdbx_strand_id
1 'polypeptide(L)'
;MSQEKTISQIIDEAKKSILDFDENGAENAANEALKLGYDINEIIDKGFLEGMKAIGDMFEEGNACLTHIFAAADTMDAGLAVFQDCEEYNKLSKNMAVELVGEGQRDEKIDVLEIMFRINGYDVVEIPDNVPIVDFLEKDEAFDKIPDSCKEEIMAKVAAHPGVTTFQLCEM
;
A
#
# COMPACT_ATOMS: atom_id res chain seq x y z
N MET A 1 -2.46 18.85 -33.45
CA MET A 1 -3.48 18.75 -32.37
C MET A 1 -3.03 17.61 -31.49
N SER A 2 -2.37 17.92 -30.38
CA SER A 2 -1.99 16.90 -29.41
C SER A 2 -3.31 16.35 -28.84
N GLN A 3 -3.60 15.07 -29.06
CA GLN A 3 -4.70 14.43 -28.36
C GLN A 3 -4.29 14.37 -26.89
N GLU A 4 -4.97 15.13 -26.03
CA GLU A 4 -4.85 14.93 -24.59
C GLU A 4 -5.43 13.56 -24.26
N LYS A 5 -4.61 12.70 -23.62
CA LYS A 5 -5.07 11.41 -23.12
C LYS A 5 -6.15 11.64 -22.07
N THR A 6 -7.20 10.83 -22.12
CA THR A 6 -8.27 10.86 -21.13
C THR A 6 -7.86 10.13 -19.86
N ILE A 7 -8.44 10.49 -18.72
CA ILE A 7 -8.18 9.82 -17.43
C ILE A 7 -8.38 8.29 -17.50
N SER A 8 -9.40 7.83 -18.24
CA SER A 8 -9.67 6.40 -18.43
C SER A 8 -8.50 5.68 -19.12
N GLN A 9 -7.84 6.32 -20.08
CA GLN A 9 -6.69 5.73 -20.77
C GLN A 9 -5.48 5.63 -19.85
N ILE A 10 -5.27 6.64 -18.99
CA ILE A 10 -4.18 6.64 -18.02
C ILE A 10 -4.41 5.59 -16.94
N ILE A 11 -5.65 5.42 -16.48
CA ILE A 11 -6.06 4.35 -15.56
C ILE A 11 -5.78 2.97 -16.18
N ASP A 12 -6.16 2.76 -17.44
CA ASP A 12 -5.91 1.49 -18.14
C ASP A 12 -4.40 1.24 -18.30
N GLU A 13 -3.62 2.27 -18.59
CA GLU A 13 -2.15 2.18 -18.68
C GLU A 13 -1.50 1.87 -17.33
N ALA A 14 -1.94 2.52 -16.25
CA ALA A 14 -1.50 2.25 -14.88
C ALA A 14 -1.85 0.82 -14.44
N LYS A 15 -3.03 0.33 -14.79
CA LYS A 15 -3.40 -1.07 -14.51
C LYS A 15 -2.54 -2.04 -15.31
N LYS A 16 -2.34 -1.75 -16.60
CA LYS A 16 -1.57 -2.60 -17.50
C LYS A 16 -0.09 -2.66 -17.12
N SER A 17 0.49 -1.55 -16.67
CA SER A 17 1.89 -1.52 -16.24
C SER A 17 2.12 -2.50 -15.09
N ILE A 18 1.21 -2.61 -14.14
CA ILE A 18 1.28 -3.60 -13.05
C ILE A 18 1.23 -5.03 -13.59
N LEU A 19 0.31 -5.31 -14.51
CA LEU A 19 0.14 -6.65 -15.10
C LEU A 19 1.36 -7.09 -15.94
N ASP A 20 1.99 -6.13 -16.61
CA ASP A 20 3.16 -6.35 -17.47
C ASP A 20 4.50 -6.18 -16.72
N PHE A 21 4.46 -5.83 -15.43
CA PHE A 21 5.63 -5.50 -14.60
C PHE A 21 6.52 -4.39 -15.20
N ASP A 22 5.89 -3.36 -15.78
CA ASP A 22 6.55 -2.23 -16.45
C ASP A 22 6.64 -0.99 -15.54
N GLU A 23 7.72 -0.90 -14.76
CA GLU A 23 8.03 0.24 -13.88
C GLU A 23 7.99 1.58 -14.63
N ASN A 24 8.59 1.65 -15.83
CA ASN A 24 8.59 2.88 -16.63
C ASN A 24 7.17 3.23 -17.08
N GLY A 25 6.37 2.22 -17.44
CA GLY A 25 4.96 2.39 -17.77
C GLY A 25 4.16 2.98 -16.60
N ALA A 26 4.41 2.51 -15.38
CA ALA A 26 3.78 3.00 -14.17
C ALA A 26 4.16 4.46 -13.87
N GLU A 27 5.45 4.79 -13.95
CA GLU A 27 5.95 6.15 -13.80
C GLU A 27 5.35 7.10 -14.85
N ASN A 28 5.27 6.65 -16.11
CA ASN A 28 4.72 7.46 -17.20
C ASN A 28 3.24 7.75 -16.98
N ALA A 29 2.44 6.75 -16.59
CA ALA A 29 1.02 6.93 -16.29
C ALA A 29 0.82 7.92 -15.13
N ALA A 30 1.62 7.81 -14.07
CA ALA A 30 1.58 8.73 -12.92
C ALA A 30 1.99 10.16 -13.31
N ASN A 31 3.06 10.33 -14.10
CA ASN A 31 3.51 11.64 -14.57
C ASN A 31 2.49 12.30 -15.52
N GLU A 32 1.88 11.52 -16.41
CA GLU A 32 0.85 12.02 -17.33
C GLU A 32 -0.40 12.49 -16.57
N ALA A 33 -0.79 11.77 -15.53
CA ALA A 33 -1.87 12.17 -14.65
C ALA A 33 -1.63 13.51 -13.97
N LEU A 34 -0.46 13.68 -13.35
CA LEU A 34 -0.07 14.94 -12.71
C LEU A 34 -0.06 16.08 -13.71
N LYS A 35 0.52 15.85 -14.89
CA LYS A 35 0.63 16.85 -15.94
C LYS A 35 -0.73 17.34 -16.44
N LEU A 36 -1.73 16.46 -16.48
CA LEU A 36 -3.09 16.76 -16.92
C LEU A 36 -4.01 17.20 -15.77
N GLY A 37 -3.52 17.20 -14.53
CA GLY A 37 -4.28 17.60 -13.35
C GLY A 37 -5.43 16.65 -13.02
N TYR A 38 -5.26 15.36 -13.31
CA TYR A 38 -6.23 14.33 -12.93
C TYR A 38 -6.08 13.95 -11.45
N ASP A 39 -7.16 13.44 -10.85
CA ASP A 39 -7.17 13.02 -9.45
C ASP A 39 -6.23 11.83 -9.25
N ILE A 40 -5.18 12.06 -8.45
CA ILE A 40 -4.17 11.07 -8.10
C ILE A 40 -4.81 9.84 -7.46
N ASN A 41 -5.77 10.03 -6.55
CA ASN A 41 -6.43 8.93 -5.85
C ASN A 41 -7.20 8.04 -6.81
N GLU A 42 -7.83 8.63 -7.83
CA GLU A 42 -8.58 7.87 -8.83
C GLU A 42 -7.67 6.93 -9.63
N ILE A 43 -6.45 7.35 -9.94
CA ILE A 43 -5.48 6.51 -10.67
C ILE A 43 -4.88 5.43 -9.79
N ILE A 44 -4.62 5.72 -8.52
CA ILE A 44 -4.14 4.71 -7.60
C ILE A 44 -5.22 3.66 -7.38
N ASP A 45 -6.45 4.08 -7.06
CA ASP A 45 -7.56 3.18 -6.75
C ASP A 45 -8.01 2.37 -7.95
N LYS A 46 -8.21 2.99 -9.11
CA LYS A 46 -8.78 2.31 -10.28
C LYS A 46 -7.74 1.76 -11.24
N GLY A 47 -6.49 2.22 -11.15
CA GLY A 47 -5.38 1.79 -11.98
C GLY A 47 -4.48 0.81 -11.23
N PHE A 48 -3.60 1.34 -10.38
CA PHE A 48 -2.57 0.54 -9.72
C PHE A 48 -3.14 -0.56 -8.81
N LEU A 49 -4.08 -0.22 -7.92
CA LEU A 49 -4.69 -1.20 -7.01
C LEU A 49 -5.50 -2.27 -7.75
N GLU A 50 -6.22 -1.90 -8.81
CA GLU A 50 -6.94 -2.87 -9.64
C GLU A 50 -6.01 -3.79 -10.45
N GLY A 51 -4.81 -3.32 -10.81
CA GLY A 51 -3.76 -4.17 -11.40
C GLY A 51 -3.22 -5.16 -10.38
N MET A 52 -2.94 -4.68 -9.18
CA MET A 52 -2.45 -5.48 -8.05
C MET A 52 -3.45 -6.56 -7.62
N LYS A 53 -4.75 -6.24 -7.56
CA LYS A 53 -5.82 -7.23 -7.32
C LYS A 53 -5.83 -8.34 -8.37
N ALA A 54 -5.69 -7.99 -9.64
CA ALA A 54 -5.67 -8.97 -10.71
C ALA A 54 -4.46 -9.92 -10.62
N ILE A 55 -3.29 -9.43 -10.18
CA ILE A 55 -2.13 -10.30 -9.86
C ILE A 55 -2.44 -11.21 -8.66
N GLY A 56 -3.12 -10.70 -7.64
CA GLY A 56 -3.62 -11.49 -6.50
C GLY A 56 -4.55 -12.63 -6.95
N ASP A 57 -5.55 -12.32 -7.78
CA ASP A 57 -6.48 -13.31 -8.35
C ASP A 57 -5.71 -14.38 -9.14
N MET A 58 -4.75 -13.97 -9.99
CA MET A 58 -3.90 -14.91 -10.73
C MET A 58 -3.09 -15.80 -9.80
N PHE A 59 -2.63 -15.30 -8.65
CA PHE A 59 -1.90 -16.09 -7.67
C PHE A 59 -2.80 -17.13 -7.00
N GLU A 60 -4.02 -16.77 -6.62
CA GLU A 60 -5.00 -17.69 -6.05
C GLU A 60 -5.39 -18.81 -7.03
N GLU A 61 -5.49 -18.49 -8.32
CA GLU A 61 -5.76 -19.45 -9.38
C GLU A 61 -4.55 -20.34 -9.75
N GLY A 62 -3.35 -20.04 -9.21
CA GLY A 62 -2.10 -20.73 -9.53
C GLY A 62 -1.48 -20.32 -10.88
N ASN A 63 -1.95 -19.22 -11.47
CA ASN A 63 -1.47 -18.65 -12.73
C ASN A 63 -0.31 -17.63 -12.51
N ALA A 64 -0.14 -17.13 -11.29
CA ALA A 64 1.00 -16.32 -10.86
C ALA A 64 1.73 -16.97 -9.66
N CYS A 65 2.97 -16.57 -9.40
CA CYS A 65 3.78 -17.04 -8.28
C CYS A 65 4.33 -15.83 -7.52
N LEU A 66 4.99 -16.08 -6.38
CA LEU A 66 5.47 -15.01 -5.49
C LEU A 66 6.39 -13.99 -6.19
N THR A 67 7.21 -14.43 -7.15
CA THR A 67 8.06 -13.50 -7.92
C THR A 67 7.27 -12.51 -8.77
N HIS A 68 6.09 -12.91 -9.25
CA HIS A 68 5.19 -12.00 -9.98
C HIS A 68 4.54 -10.99 -9.02
N ILE A 69 4.20 -11.41 -7.79
CA ILE A 69 3.68 -10.50 -6.76
C ILE A 69 4.72 -9.43 -6.41
N PHE A 70 5.98 -9.82 -6.20
CA PHE A 70 7.07 -8.88 -5.93
C PHE A 70 7.30 -7.92 -7.10
N ALA A 71 7.37 -8.41 -8.33
CA ALA A 71 7.55 -7.56 -9.51
C ALA A 71 6.40 -6.54 -9.68
N ALA A 72 5.16 -6.95 -9.39
CA ALA A 72 4.00 -6.08 -9.42
C ALA A 72 4.08 -4.99 -8.33
N ALA A 73 4.54 -5.36 -7.13
CA ALA A 73 4.74 -4.43 -6.02
C ALA A 73 5.83 -3.39 -6.35
N ASP A 74 6.98 -3.82 -6.88
CA ASP A 74 8.05 -2.90 -7.31
C ASP A 74 7.56 -1.92 -8.37
N THR A 75 6.75 -2.42 -9.32
CA THR A 75 6.13 -1.59 -10.37
C THR A 75 5.14 -0.57 -9.78
N MET A 76 4.35 -0.97 -8.79
CA MET A 76 3.45 -0.06 -8.08
C MET A 76 4.23 1.02 -7.33
N ASP A 77 5.28 0.63 -6.60
CA ASP A 77 6.12 1.54 -5.83
C ASP A 77 6.80 2.58 -6.74
N ALA A 78 7.26 2.18 -7.93
CA ALA A 78 7.78 3.11 -8.94
C ALA A 78 6.73 4.15 -9.38
N GLY A 79 5.49 3.72 -9.64
CA GLY A 79 4.39 4.62 -9.99
C GLY A 79 3.99 5.57 -8.85
N LEU A 80 3.95 5.07 -7.61
CA LEU A 80 3.62 5.85 -6.43
C LEU A 80 4.72 6.84 -6.04
N ALA A 81 5.99 6.52 -6.33
CA ALA A 81 7.13 7.40 -6.07
C ALA A 81 6.97 8.77 -6.74
N VAL A 82 6.30 8.82 -7.90
CA VAL A 82 6.01 10.06 -8.65
C VAL A 82 5.09 10.99 -7.85
N PHE A 83 4.22 10.46 -7.00
CA PHE A 83 3.26 11.24 -6.22
C PHE A 83 3.78 11.67 -4.84
N GLN A 84 4.96 11.20 -4.40
CA GLN A 84 5.44 11.40 -3.03
C GLN A 84 5.55 12.86 -2.59
N ASP A 85 5.84 13.76 -3.53
CA ASP A 85 5.97 15.20 -3.27
C ASP A 85 4.66 15.99 -3.50
N CYS A 86 3.55 15.33 -3.85
CA CYS A 86 2.27 15.98 -4.14
C CYS A 86 1.42 16.14 -2.87
N GLU A 87 0.95 17.34 -2.55
CA GLU A 87 0.08 17.58 -1.37
C GLU A 87 -1.25 16.82 -1.46
N GLU A 88 -1.75 16.56 -2.67
CA GLU A 88 -3.00 15.82 -2.92
C GLU A 88 -2.82 14.29 -2.84
N TYR A 89 -1.56 13.82 -2.73
CA TYR A 89 -1.26 12.43 -2.41
C TYR A 89 -1.59 12.20 -0.93
N ASN A 90 -2.87 11.98 -0.65
CA ASN A 90 -3.26 11.27 0.54
C ASN A 90 -2.80 9.83 0.34
N LYS A 91 -1.72 9.43 1.04
CA LYS A 91 -1.44 8.00 1.28
C LYS A 91 -2.79 7.38 1.63
N LEU A 92 -3.26 6.44 0.79
CA LEU A 92 -4.56 5.80 0.90
C LEU A 92 -4.74 5.23 2.31
N SER A 93 -5.28 6.05 3.20
CA SER A 93 -5.43 5.73 4.61
C SER A 93 -6.73 4.96 4.77
N LYS A 94 -6.73 3.70 4.36
CA LYS A 94 -7.53 2.70 5.09
C LYS A 94 -6.62 2.08 6.14
N ASN A 95 -6.20 2.90 7.11
CA ASN A 95 -6.39 2.67 8.54
C ASN A 95 -6.24 1.21 9.04
N MET A 96 -5.21 0.48 8.60
CA MET A 96 -4.91 -0.84 9.13
C MET A 96 -3.41 -1.13 9.11
N ALA A 97 -2.74 -0.78 10.20
CA ALA A 97 -1.37 -1.21 10.44
C ALA A 97 -1.37 -2.72 10.76
N VAL A 98 -0.62 -3.49 9.97
CA VAL A 98 -0.42 -4.92 10.18
C VAL A 98 0.98 -5.14 10.73
N GLU A 99 1.05 -5.62 11.97
CA GLU A 99 2.29 -6.00 12.63
C GLU A 99 2.73 -7.39 12.17
N LEU A 100 3.97 -7.50 11.70
CA LEU A 100 4.61 -8.76 11.34
C LEU A 100 5.87 -8.91 12.19
N VAL A 101 5.75 -9.60 13.33
CA VAL A 101 6.90 -9.86 14.20
C VAL A 101 7.72 -11.01 13.62
N GLY A 102 8.87 -10.69 13.04
CA GLY A 102 9.92 -11.67 12.76
C GLY A 102 10.83 -11.83 13.97
N GLU A 103 11.44 -13.01 14.15
CA GLU A 103 12.63 -13.14 14.99
C GLU A 103 13.87 -13.11 14.08
N GLY A 104 14.60 -11.99 14.00
CA GLY A 104 15.88 -11.92 13.29
C GLY A 104 15.84 -11.35 11.87
N GLN A 105 16.27 -12.10 10.84
CA GLN A 105 16.18 -11.61 9.45
C GLN A 105 14.71 -11.56 9.00
N ARG A 106 14.31 -10.47 8.33
CA ARG A 106 12.99 -10.30 7.71
C ARG A 106 12.65 -11.55 6.89
N ASP A 107 11.61 -12.30 7.30
CA ASP A 107 11.16 -13.49 6.59
C ASP A 107 10.44 -13.04 5.32
N GLU A 108 10.79 -13.59 4.16
CA GLU A 108 10.16 -13.33 2.86
C GLU A 108 8.62 -13.46 2.88
N LYS A 109 8.05 -14.20 3.84
CA LYS A 109 6.59 -14.30 4.05
C LYS A 109 5.96 -13.02 4.59
N ILE A 110 6.72 -12.21 5.33
CA ILE A 110 6.30 -10.90 5.84
C ILE A 110 6.09 -9.96 4.65
N ASP A 111 7.03 -9.97 3.71
CA ASP A 111 6.97 -9.16 2.49
C ASP A 111 5.74 -9.52 1.64
N VAL A 112 5.46 -10.83 1.49
CA VAL A 112 4.25 -11.30 0.79
C VAL A 112 2.98 -10.81 1.50
N LEU A 113 2.94 -10.89 2.83
CA LEU A 113 1.77 -10.48 3.60
C LEU A 113 1.55 -8.96 3.51
N GLU A 114 2.61 -8.17 3.60
CA GLU A 114 2.59 -6.71 3.40
C GLU A 114 2.00 -6.36 2.03
N ILE A 115 2.48 -6.99 0.96
CA ILE A 115 1.97 -6.76 -0.40
C ILE A 115 0.49 -7.15 -0.50
N MET A 116 0.09 -8.27 0.12
CA MET A 116 -1.32 -8.68 0.17
C MET A 116 -2.22 -7.67 0.88
N PHE A 117 -1.75 -7.06 1.97
CA PHE A 117 -2.50 -6.01 2.64
C PHE A 117 -2.56 -4.73 1.80
N ARG A 118 -1.46 -4.32 1.16
CA ARG A 118 -1.46 -3.18 0.22
C ARG A 118 -2.39 -3.41 -0.98
N ILE A 119 -2.43 -4.62 -1.56
CA ILE A 119 -3.39 -5.01 -2.63
C ILE A 119 -4.84 -4.75 -2.20
N ASN A 120 -5.15 -5.02 -0.93
CA ASN A 120 -6.49 -4.82 -0.36
C ASN A 120 -6.74 -3.36 0.09
N GLY A 121 -5.80 -2.46 -0.19
CA GLY A 121 -5.89 -1.03 0.10
C GLY A 121 -5.55 -0.67 1.55
N TYR A 122 -4.82 -1.51 2.27
CA TYR A 122 -4.36 -1.23 3.63
C TYR A 122 -2.94 -0.63 3.64
N ASP A 123 -2.69 0.27 4.59
CA ASP A 123 -1.35 0.86 4.82
C ASP A 123 -0.57 0.03 5.84
N VAL A 124 0.55 -0.56 5.43
CA VAL A 124 1.32 -1.50 6.26
C VAL A 124 2.53 -0.77 6.84
N VAL A 125 2.65 -0.78 8.16
CA VAL A 125 3.75 -0.15 8.89
C VAL A 125 4.55 -1.24 9.59
N GLU A 126 5.83 -1.36 9.25
CA GLU A 126 6.75 -2.28 9.90
C GLU A 126 7.35 -1.64 11.18
N ILE A 127 7.30 -2.37 12.29
CA ILE A 127 7.92 -1.98 13.55
C ILE A 127 9.30 -2.64 13.64
N PRO A 128 10.39 -1.89 13.91
CA PRO A 128 11.72 -2.47 14.02
C PRO A 128 11.85 -3.49 15.16
N ASP A 129 12.59 -4.57 14.91
CA ASP A 129 12.97 -5.55 15.94
C ASP A 129 13.55 -4.86 17.18
N ASN A 130 13.02 -5.24 18.36
CA ASN A 130 13.35 -4.71 19.69
C ASN A 130 12.80 -3.32 20.06
N VAL A 131 11.84 -2.77 19.31
CA VAL A 131 11.06 -1.61 19.79
C VAL A 131 9.73 -2.11 20.34
N PRO A 132 9.42 -1.89 21.64
CA PRO A 132 8.07 -2.15 22.15
C PRO A 132 7.05 -1.36 21.31
N ILE A 133 6.02 -2.04 20.82
CA ILE A 133 4.99 -1.44 19.96
C ILE A 133 4.35 -0.19 20.59
N VAL A 134 4.20 -0.16 21.91
CA VAL A 134 3.75 1.02 22.68
C VAL A 134 4.65 2.23 22.42
N ASP A 135 5.97 2.03 22.51
CA ASP A 135 6.98 3.08 22.32
C ASP A 135 7.13 3.49 20.85
N PHE A 136 6.77 2.62 19.91
CA PHE A 136 6.74 2.92 18.47
C PHE A 136 5.49 3.76 18.14
N LEU A 137 4.33 3.33 18.61
CA LEU A 137 3.05 4.01 18.42
C LEU A 137 3.08 5.42 19.00
N GLU A 138 3.58 5.61 20.23
CA GLU A 138 3.68 6.94 20.86
C GLU A 138 4.65 7.91 20.15
N LYS A 139 5.50 7.43 19.23
CA LYS A 139 6.41 8.27 18.46
C LYS A 139 5.86 8.68 17.10
N ASP A 140 4.75 8.08 16.67
CA ASP A 140 4.14 8.39 15.38
C ASP A 140 3.14 9.55 15.53
N GLU A 141 3.35 10.63 14.76
CA GLU A 141 2.47 11.80 14.77
C GLU A 141 1.03 11.49 14.32
N ALA A 142 0.81 10.39 13.59
CA ALA A 142 -0.53 9.90 13.24
C ALA A 142 -1.19 9.20 14.42
N PHE A 143 -0.43 8.53 15.29
CA PHE A 143 -0.98 7.90 16.51
C PHE A 143 -1.51 8.96 17.47
N ASP A 144 -0.83 10.10 17.59
CA ASP A 144 -1.30 11.23 18.41
C ASP A 144 -2.70 11.71 18.02
N LYS A 145 -3.05 11.62 16.73
CA LYS A 145 -4.34 12.04 16.18
C LYS A 145 -5.47 11.04 16.40
N ILE A 146 -5.16 9.83 16.88
CA ILE A 146 -6.17 8.79 17.19
C ILE A 146 -6.89 9.16 18.51
N PRO A 147 -8.22 9.00 18.61
CA PRO A 147 -8.96 9.21 19.86
C PRO A 147 -8.45 8.31 21.00
N ASP A 148 -8.41 8.81 22.23
CA ASP A 148 -7.90 8.08 23.39
C ASP A 148 -8.63 6.74 23.63
N SER A 149 -9.92 6.67 23.32
CA SER A 149 -10.70 5.42 23.39
C SER A 149 -10.20 4.34 22.42
N CYS A 150 -9.72 4.74 21.24
CA CYS A 150 -9.14 3.83 20.26
C CYS A 150 -7.72 3.43 20.65
N LYS A 151 -6.94 4.36 21.24
CA LYS A 151 -5.61 4.06 21.79
C LYS A 151 -5.69 3.00 22.88
N GLU A 152 -6.67 3.09 23.80
CA GLU A 152 -6.88 2.08 24.84
C GLU A 152 -7.20 0.69 24.27
N GLU A 153 -8.04 0.62 23.22
CA GLU A 153 -8.36 -0.66 22.56
C GLU A 153 -7.14 -1.26 21.82
N ILE A 154 -6.34 -0.40 21.17
CA ILE A 154 -5.08 -0.79 20.54
C ILE A 154 -4.13 -1.38 21.57
N MET A 155 -3.88 -0.67 22.68
CA MET A 155 -2.99 -1.14 23.75
C MET A 155 -3.47 -2.45 24.40
N ALA A 156 -4.79 -2.63 24.54
CA ALA A 156 -5.36 -3.88 25.05
C ALA A 156 -5.16 -5.06 24.10
N LYS A 157 -5.29 -4.85 22.78
CA LYS A 157 -5.08 -5.91 21.77
C LYS A 157 -3.61 -6.28 21.63
N VAL A 158 -2.72 -5.29 21.63
CA VAL A 158 -1.25 -5.46 21.72
C VAL A 158 -0.89 -6.40 22.88
N ALA A 159 -1.39 -6.10 24.08
CA ALA A 159 -1.05 -6.86 25.27
C ALA A 159 -1.55 -8.31 25.23
N ALA A 160 -2.60 -8.59 24.45
CA ALA A 160 -3.19 -9.91 24.29
C ALA A 160 -2.48 -10.78 23.22
N HIS A 161 -1.80 -10.18 22.23
CA HIS A 161 -1.21 -10.89 21.09
C HIS A 161 0.20 -10.37 20.75
N PRO A 162 1.24 -10.67 21.55
CA PRO A 162 2.58 -10.08 21.41
C PRO A 162 3.38 -10.55 20.18
N GLY A 163 2.79 -11.32 19.26
CA GLY A 163 3.47 -11.91 18.10
C GLY A 163 2.89 -11.55 16.73
N VAL A 164 1.61 -11.18 16.64
CA VAL A 164 0.94 -10.66 15.44
C VAL A 164 -0.34 -9.97 15.91
N THR A 165 -0.44 -8.65 15.77
CA THR A 165 -1.71 -7.94 16.02
C THR A 165 -2.15 -7.19 14.77
N THR A 166 -3.35 -7.49 14.28
CA THR A 166 -4.01 -6.72 13.22
C THR A 166 -4.84 -5.61 13.84
N PHE A 167 -4.54 -4.35 13.52
CA PHE A 167 -5.29 -3.20 14.02
C PHE A 167 -6.20 -2.64 12.94
N GLN A 168 -7.50 -2.85 13.05
CA GLN A 168 -8.44 -2.02 12.30
C GLN A 168 -8.55 -0.68 13.04
N LEU A 169 -7.90 0.38 12.54
CA LEU A 169 -8.14 1.72 13.06
C LEU A 169 -9.56 2.08 12.64
N CYS A 170 -10.42 2.35 13.63
CA CYS A 170 -11.80 2.75 13.38
C CYS A 170 -11.84 3.92 12.39
N GLU A 171 -12.90 3.94 11.58
CA GLU A 171 -13.16 5.01 10.60
C GLU A 171 -12.96 6.37 11.27
N MET A 172 -11.97 7.11 10.76
CA MET A 172 -11.74 8.52 11.14
C MET A 172 -12.85 9.39 10.57
#